data_AF-A0A8B6HRY4-F1
#
_entry.id   AF-A0A8B6HRY4-F1
#
_cell.length_a   1.000
_cell.length_b   1.000
_cell.length_c   1.000
_cell.angle_alpha   90.00
_cell.angle_beta   90.00
_cell.angle_gamma   90.00
#
_symmetry.space_group_name_H-M   'P 1'
#
loop_
_entity.id
_entity.type
_entity.pdbx_description
1 polymer ?
#
loop_
_entity_poly.entity_id
_entity_poly.type
_entity_poly.pdbx_seq_one_letter_code
_entity_poly.pdbx_strand_id
1 'polypeptide(L)'
;MRVDIENLKGEKRYAKYSTFKVGDDASEYRLFVGGYKGNAADAFAQGHHNGQRFTTADNDNDQNRSLNCAKLNRDGSGWWFSSCEAVCLTCPYANNKKGFSGNGLMQWEMWKGSE
;
A
#
# COMPACT_ATOMS: atom_id res chain seq x y z
N MET A 1 1.10 -7.25 -13.21
CA MET A 1 0.69 -7.71 -11.85
C MET A 1 -0.82 -7.67 -11.72
N ARG A 2 -1.43 -8.56 -10.94
CA ARG A 2 -2.84 -8.48 -10.53
C ARG A 2 -2.92 -8.66 -9.01
N VAL A 3 -3.71 -7.83 -8.36
CA VAL A 3 -4.08 -7.94 -6.95
C VAL A 3 -5.56 -8.30 -6.90
N ASP A 4 -5.88 -9.41 -6.24
CA ASP A 4 -7.25 -9.83 -5.95
C ASP A 4 -7.50 -9.62 -4.46
N ILE A 5 -8.64 -9.01 -4.13
CA ILE A 5 -8.97 -8.55 -2.79
C ILE A 5 -10.38 -8.99 -2.44
N GLU A 6 -10.58 -9.43 -1.21
CA GLU A 6 -11.87 -9.86 -0.67
C GLU A 6 -12.12 -9.16 0.66
N ASN A 7 -13.31 -8.59 0.84
CA ASN A 7 -13.69 -8.00 2.11
C ASN A 7 -14.34 -9.04 3.04
N LEU A 8 -14.58 -8.66 4.31
CA LEU A 8 -15.17 -9.56 5.31
C LEU A 8 -16.60 -10.02 4.99
N LYS A 9 -17.27 -9.37 4.03
CA LYS A 9 -18.61 -9.77 3.53
C LYS A 9 -18.53 -10.72 2.33
N GLY A 10 -17.32 -11.12 1.91
CA GLY A 10 -17.09 -12.00 0.77
C GLY A 10 -17.13 -11.31 -0.59
N GLU A 11 -17.22 -9.98 -0.64
CA GLU A 11 -17.19 -9.24 -1.91
C GLU A 11 -15.77 -9.23 -2.47
N LYS A 12 -15.63 -9.61 -3.75
CA LYS A 12 -14.34 -9.72 -4.43
C LYS A 12 -14.13 -8.61 -5.44
N ARG A 13 -12.94 -8.03 -5.44
CA ARG A 13 -12.48 -7.06 -6.44
C ARG A 13 -11.06 -7.33 -6.86
N TYR A 14 -10.65 -6.67 -7.93
CA TYR A 14 -9.31 -6.77 -8.45
C TYR A 14 -8.79 -5.45 -9.02
N ALA A 15 -7.47 -5.32 -8.96
CA ALA A 15 -6.68 -4.29 -9.61
C ALA A 15 -5.59 -4.96 -10.45
N LYS A 16 -5.54 -4.67 -11.75
CA LYS A 16 -4.53 -5.21 -12.67
C LYS A 16 -3.69 -4.07 -13.22
N TYR A 17 -2.39 -4.28 -13.27
CA TYR A 17 -1.42 -3.37 -13.86
C TYR A 17 -0.69 -4.11 -14.98
N SER A 18 -0.75 -3.59 -16.21
CA SER A 18 -0.02 -4.17 -17.35
C SER A 18 1.48 -4.02 -17.20
N THR A 19 1.92 -2.94 -16.55
CA THR A 19 3.31 -2.69 -16.21
C THR A 19 3.47 -2.85 -14.70
N PHE A 20 4.44 -3.67 -14.29
CA PHE A 20 4.86 -3.81 -12.90
C PHE A 20 6.37 -4.11 -12.92
N LYS A 21 7.15 -3.25 -12.28
CA LYS A 21 8.59 -3.42 -12.08
C LYS A 21 8.95 -2.97 -10.68
N VAL A 22 9.90 -3.68 -10.08
CA VAL A 22 10.53 -3.32 -8.81
C VAL A 22 12.01 -3.15 -9.11
N GLY A 23 12.58 -2.04 -8.66
CA GLY A 23 14.00 -1.78 -8.78
C GLY A 23 14.86 -2.72 -7.92
N ASP A 24 16.17 -2.62 -8.10
CA ASP A 24 17.17 -3.29 -7.25
C ASP A 24 17.38 -2.55 -5.92
N ASP A 25 18.34 -3.03 -5.13
CA ASP A 25 18.75 -2.44 -3.86
C ASP A 25 19.31 -1.02 -4.02
N ALA A 26 20.10 -0.76 -5.08
CA ALA A 26 20.66 0.56 -5.36
C ALA A 26 19.57 1.63 -5.59
N SER A 27 18.39 1.21 -6.03
CA SER A 27 17.21 2.06 -6.19
C SER A 27 16.21 1.95 -5.04
N GLU A 28 16.57 1.29 -3.93
CA GLU A 28 15.72 1.04 -2.77
C GLU A 28 14.39 0.38 -3.18
N TYR A 29 14.47 -0.60 -4.08
CA TYR A 29 13.34 -1.38 -4.59
C TYR A 29 12.21 -0.52 -5.15
N ARG A 30 12.53 0.58 -5.83
CA ARG A 30 11.54 1.53 -6.34
C ARG A 30 10.43 0.87 -7.17
N LEU A 31 9.18 1.18 -6.87
CA LEU A 31 8.01 0.64 -7.58
C LEU A 31 7.74 1.41 -8.86
N PHE A 32 7.46 0.69 -9.94
CA PHE A 32 6.88 1.24 -11.17
C PHE A 32 5.67 0.43 -11.61
N VAL A 33 4.51 1.09 -11.68
CA VAL A 33 3.27 0.51 -12.18
C VAL A 33 2.65 1.35 -13.29
N GLY A 34 1.85 0.72 -14.14
CA GLY A 34 1.14 1.39 -15.23
C GLY A 34 0.11 0.50 -15.91
N GLY A 35 -0.73 1.13 -16.73
CA GLY A 35 -1.82 0.48 -17.47
C GLY A 35 -2.81 -0.20 -16.53
N TYR A 36 -3.29 0.56 -15.54
CA TYR A 36 -4.29 0.11 -14.58
C TYR A 36 -5.60 -0.31 -15.28
N LYS A 37 -6.15 -1.44 -14.86
CA LYS A 37 -7.50 -1.91 -15.19
C LYS A 37 -8.05 -2.72 -14.02
N GLY A 38 -9.27 -2.44 -13.58
CA GLY A 38 -9.85 -3.17 -12.46
C GLY A 38 -11.21 -2.63 -12.04
N ASN A 39 -11.85 -3.37 -11.15
CA ASN A 39 -13.07 -2.95 -10.46
C ASN A 39 -12.81 -2.50 -9.01
N ALA A 40 -11.58 -2.58 -8.50
CA ALA A 40 -11.14 -1.85 -7.31
C ALA A 40 -10.78 -0.38 -7.66
N ALA A 41 -10.43 0.47 -6.69
CA ALA A 41 -9.74 1.72 -7.02
C ALA A 41 -8.28 1.46 -7.40
N ASP A 42 -7.69 2.40 -8.13
CA ASP A 42 -6.26 2.37 -8.45
C ASP A 42 -5.44 2.81 -7.23
N ALA A 43 -5.21 1.88 -6.31
CA ALA A 43 -4.50 2.13 -5.08
C ALA A 43 -3.01 2.40 -5.28
N PHE A 44 -2.42 2.06 -6.43
CA PHE A 44 -1.02 2.35 -6.74
C PHE A 44 -0.86 3.55 -7.68
N ALA A 45 -1.86 4.43 -7.81
CA ALA A 45 -1.79 5.56 -8.72
C ALA A 45 -0.58 6.49 -8.46
N GLN A 46 -0.26 7.32 -9.45
CA GLN A 46 0.88 8.23 -9.43
C GLN A 46 0.79 9.20 -8.23
N GLY A 47 1.89 9.38 -7.50
CA GLY A 47 1.95 10.23 -6.30
C GLY A 47 1.69 9.49 -4.97
N HIS A 48 0.90 8.42 -4.99
CA HIS A 48 0.62 7.64 -3.77
C HIS A 48 1.66 6.54 -3.54
N HIS A 49 1.94 5.72 -4.56
CA HIS A 49 2.88 4.59 -4.42
C HIS A 49 3.75 4.37 -5.67
N ASN A 50 3.22 4.64 -6.86
CA ASN A 50 4.01 4.54 -8.09
C ASN A 50 5.19 5.53 -8.05
N GLY A 51 6.38 5.01 -8.27
CA GLY A 51 7.62 5.77 -8.21
C GLY A 51 8.17 5.96 -6.81
N GLN A 52 7.58 5.38 -5.77
CA GLN A 52 8.13 5.44 -4.41
C GLN A 52 9.15 4.33 -4.16
N ARG A 53 10.08 4.60 -3.25
CA ARG A 53 11.07 3.64 -2.73
C ARG A 53 10.44 2.83 -1.60
N PHE A 54 11.00 1.67 -1.33
CA PHE A 54 10.48 0.79 -0.29
C PHE A 54 11.01 1.23 1.09
N THR A 55 10.10 1.40 2.04
CA THR A 55 10.39 1.85 3.40
C THR A 55 10.09 0.74 4.39
N THR A 56 10.99 0.53 5.35
CA THR A 56 10.84 -0.37 6.49
C THR A 56 11.08 0.37 7.80
N ALA A 57 10.84 -0.28 8.95
CA ALA A 57 11.02 0.35 10.26
C ALA A 57 12.48 0.78 10.53
N ASP A 58 13.42 0.12 9.89
CA ASP A 58 14.87 0.28 10.01
C ASP A 58 15.51 0.99 8.80
N ASN A 59 14.75 1.23 7.72
CA ASN A 59 15.22 1.97 6.54
C ASN A 59 14.14 2.93 6.03
N ASP A 60 14.31 4.23 6.29
CA ASP A 60 13.34 5.28 5.98
C ASP A 60 13.58 5.89 4.59
N ASN A 61 12.73 5.53 3.63
CA ASN A 61 12.80 5.99 2.25
C ASN A 61 11.55 6.75 1.79
N ASP A 62 10.62 7.00 2.71
CA ASP A 62 9.34 7.63 2.39
C ASP A 62 9.51 9.15 2.23
N GLN A 63 8.44 9.83 1.80
CA GLN A 63 8.46 11.27 1.52
C GLN A 63 8.06 12.11 2.74
N ASN A 64 7.73 11.48 3.88
CA ASN A 64 7.38 12.20 5.08
C ASN A 64 8.65 12.74 5.76
N ARG A 65 8.70 14.06 5.96
CA ARG A 65 9.88 14.73 6.51
C ARG A 65 10.02 14.61 8.02
N SER A 66 8.95 14.22 8.71
CA SER A 66 8.86 14.33 10.17
C SER A 66 8.78 12.99 10.88
N LEU A 67 8.52 11.90 10.15
CA LEU A 67 8.36 10.56 10.73
C LEU A 67 8.59 9.46 9.69
N ASN A 68 8.95 8.27 10.16
CA ASN A 68 8.99 7.04 9.35
C ASN A 68 7.61 6.37 9.37
N CYS A 69 6.98 6.20 8.21
CA CYS A 69 5.64 5.63 8.08
C CYS A 69 5.56 4.18 8.55
N ALA A 70 6.58 3.37 8.27
CA ALA A 70 6.64 1.96 8.69
C ALA A 70 6.69 1.82 10.22
N LYS A 71 7.37 2.75 10.91
CA LYS A 71 7.58 2.69 12.36
C LYS A 71 6.39 3.17 13.18
N LEU A 72 5.83 4.35 12.87
CA LEU A 72 4.84 4.97 13.74
C LEU A 72 3.44 4.37 13.59
N ASN A 73 3.03 4.11 12.34
CA ASN A 73 1.62 3.88 12.03
C ASN A 73 1.34 2.52 11.39
N ARG A 74 2.34 1.63 11.28
CA ARG A 74 2.25 0.43 10.43
C ARG A 74 2.86 -0.81 11.08
N ASP A 75 3.12 -0.82 12.39
CA ASP A 75 3.64 -1.98 13.15
C ASP A 75 4.92 -2.59 12.54
N GLY A 76 5.78 -1.74 11.97
CA GLY A 76 7.01 -2.14 11.29
C GLY A 76 6.84 -2.72 9.89
N SER A 77 5.65 -2.63 9.29
CA SER A 77 5.37 -3.15 7.95
C SER A 77 6.15 -2.41 6.87
N GLY A 78 6.71 -3.16 5.92
CA GLY A 78 7.39 -2.60 4.76
C GLY A 78 6.43 -2.29 3.62
N TRP A 79 6.55 -1.12 3.00
CA TRP A 79 5.74 -0.74 1.83
C TRP A 79 6.38 0.38 1.02
N TRP A 80 5.87 0.60 -0.19
CA TRP A 80 6.17 1.78 -1.00
C TRP A 80 5.37 2.99 -0.50
N PHE A 81 5.69 3.49 0.69
CA PHE A 81 5.01 4.64 1.28
C PHE A 81 5.42 5.95 0.57
N SER A 82 4.45 6.81 0.28
CA SER A 82 4.69 8.23 -0.06
C SER A 82 4.70 9.07 1.22
N SER A 83 3.56 9.59 1.68
CA SER A 83 3.46 10.32 2.96
C SER A 83 2.50 9.62 3.93
N CYS A 84 2.75 8.34 4.19
CA CYS A 84 1.99 7.47 5.09
C CYS A 84 0.55 7.20 4.65
N GLU A 85 0.35 7.11 3.33
CA GLU A 85 -0.91 6.78 2.64
C GLU A 85 -1.56 5.49 3.19
N ALA A 86 -2.88 5.36 3.05
CA ALA A 86 -3.63 4.31 3.75
C ALA A 86 -3.63 2.95 3.05
N VAL A 87 -3.08 2.82 1.83
CA VAL A 87 -2.90 1.50 1.21
C VAL A 87 -1.66 0.83 1.79
N CYS A 88 -1.85 -0.34 2.40
CA CYS A 88 -0.76 -1.17 2.90
C CYS A 88 -1.23 -2.62 2.97
N LEU A 89 -0.86 -3.44 2.00
CA LEU A 89 -1.25 -4.86 2.00
C LEU A 89 -0.40 -5.72 2.94
N THR A 90 0.73 -5.18 3.39
CA THR A 90 1.64 -5.83 4.35
C THR A 90 1.33 -5.48 5.80
N CYS A 91 0.36 -4.60 6.04
CA CYS A 91 0.00 -4.14 7.36
C CYS A 91 -0.77 -5.17 8.19
N PRO A 92 -0.81 -5.00 9.53
CA PRO A 92 -1.54 -5.91 10.40
C PRO A 92 -3.00 -6.11 9.97
N TYR A 93 -3.45 -7.36 10.01
CA TYR A 93 -4.83 -7.70 9.69
C TYR A 93 -5.76 -7.52 10.90
N ALA A 94 -6.93 -6.93 10.66
CA ALA A 94 -7.87 -6.49 11.69
C ALA A 94 -8.47 -7.63 12.54
N ASN A 95 -8.65 -8.83 12.00
CA ASN A 95 -9.45 -9.88 12.66
C ASN A 95 -8.83 -10.44 13.96
N ASN A 96 -7.59 -10.10 14.31
CA ASN A 96 -6.89 -10.67 15.47
C ASN A 96 -6.33 -9.63 16.47
N LYS A 97 -6.60 -8.33 16.32
CA LYS A 97 -6.09 -7.32 17.28
C LYS A 97 -7.17 -6.29 17.64
N LYS A 98 -7.78 -6.43 18.83
CA LYS A 98 -8.50 -5.34 19.50
C LYS A 98 -7.47 -4.25 19.84
N GLY A 99 -7.66 -3.03 19.35
CA GLY A 99 -6.84 -1.86 19.75
C GLY A 99 -6.21 -1.05 18.62
N PHE A 100 -6.22 -1.54 17.37
CA PHE A 100 -5.86 -0.73 16.20
C PHE A 100 -7.12 -0.12 15.59
N SER A 101 -7.36 1.16 15.86
CA SER A 101 -8.35 1.98 15.15
C SER A 101 -7.62 2.88 14.14
N GLY A 102 -7.95 2.79 12.85
CA GLY A 102 -7.48 3.73 11.81
C GLY A 102 -6.47 3.18 10.80
N ASN A 103 -5.76 4.10 10.14
CA ASN A 103 -4.93 3.95 8.93
C ASN A 103 -3.80 2.89 9.00
N GLY A 104 -3.57 2.24 10.14
CA GLY A 104 -2.43 1.33 10.34
C GLY A 104 -2.67 -0.15 10.07
N LEU A 105 -3.87 -0.50 9.59
CA LEU A 105 -4.25 -1.88 9.27
C LEU A 105 -4.12 -2.18 7.77
N MET A 106 -4.21 -3.46 7.43
CA MET A 106 -4.30 -3.88 6.03
C MET A 106 -5.50 -3.23 5.35
N GLN A 107 -5.24 -2.43 4.33
CA GLN A 107 -6.25 -1.63 3.65
C GLN A 107 -5.94 -1.49 2.16
N TRP A 108 -7.02 -1.41 1.38
CA TRP A 108 -7.01 -0.97 -0.01
C TRP A 108 -7.96 0.23 -0.09
N GLU A 109 -7.40 1.44 -0.22
CA GLU A 109 -8.21 2.66 -0.27
C GLU A 109 -9.29 2.59 -1.37
N MET A 110 -10.45 3.16 -1.06
CA MET A 110 -11.63 3.33 -1.90
C MET A 110 -12.05 2.05 -2.67
N TRP A 111 -12.97 1.29 -2.08
CA TRP A 111 -13.70 0.27 -2.82
C TRP A 111 -14.47 1.00 -3.95
N LYS A 112 -14.19 0.75 -5.23
CA LYS A 112 -14.79 1.55 -6.33
C LYS A 112 -16.33 1.58 -6.21
N GLY A 113 -16.94 2.73 -5.93
CA GLY A 113 -18.38 2.83 -5.67
C GLY A 113 -18.79 2.74 -4.19
N SER A 114 -17.88 2.94 -3.24
CA SER A 114 -18.23 3.57 -1.97
C SER A 114 -18.42 5.06 -2.23
N GLU A 115 -19.68 5.51 -2.30
CA GLU A 115 -20.04 6.91 -2.14
C GLU A 115 -19.61 7.44 -0.75
#